data_AF-A0A5N1JB41-F1
#
_entry.id   AF-A0A5N1JB41-F1
#
_cell.length_a   1.000
_cell.length_b   1.000
_cell.length_c   1.000
_cell.angle_alpha   90.00
_cell.angle_beta   90.00
_cell.angle_gamma   90.00
#
_symmetry.space_group_name_H-M   'P 1'
#
loop_
_entity.id
_entity.type
_entity.pdbx_description
1 polymer ?
#
loop_
_entity_poly.entity_id
_entity_poly.type
_entity_poly.pdbx_seq_one_letter_code
_entity_poly.pdbx_strand_id
1 'polypeptide(L)'
;MKNTLRSLLLFLIVSGTGMAQQPPAVSAQSDWVKMTKPSAVAPRITWRTPLTRRVSESKPVYRLSVCIESAEPVTKLLFFHNDKEINGLQRGIIKVACGMEYAEEIQLVSGANEVYVVATNAAGTTTSETRLIINQPEKTEIAAKSAAPKRLALIIANGKYAKYPLKNPTNDGKAVKTQLESLGFAVTYKENLPLRELKTSFDTFLAELGNHNIGLFYYAGHGLMVNGENYVQPVDADPTAEPDVEFECYPLRRLVARMAGTNPMGSNVIFWDACRNNPYRSWHRGAGEPTFAPVQPAVGTLIIYATEPGKAAYDGNEENGLFTSELVKHIGQPNLDIFEMVDRIDRGLEERGFKQPPYIEGRLRGKFFFQMP
;
A
#
# COMPACT_ATOMS: atom_id res chain seq x y z
N MET A 1 -98.09 37.57 -25.75
CA MET A 1 -98.70 37.65 -24.41
C MET A 1 -97.70 38.28 -23.45
N LYS A 2 -98.09 39.42 -22.87
CA LYS A 2 -97.58 40.10 -21.65
C LYS A 2 -96.09 40.51 -21.68
N ASN A 3 -95.80 41.80 -21.92
CA ASN A 3 -95.70 42.90 -20.91
C ASN A 3 -94.42 42.75 -20.08
N THR A 4 -93.54 43.76 -19.93
CA THR A 4 -93.79 45.06 -19.27
C THR A 4 -92.65 46.04 -19.65
N LEU A 5 -92.94 47.16 -20.31
CA LEU A 5 -92.99 48.56 -19.80
C LEU A 5 -91.62 49.29 -19.73
N ARG A 6 -91.40 50.32 -20.58
CA ARG A 6 -91.58 51.79 -20.34
C ARG A 6 -90.42 52.39 -19.53
N SER A 7 -89.87 53.58 -19.76
CA SER A 7 -90.24 54.82 -20.48
C SER A 7 -88.95 55.68 -20.55
N LEU A 8 -88.59 56.31 -21.68
CA LEU A 8 -88.94 57.69 -22.10
C LEU A 8 -88.13 58.81 -21.40
N LEU A 9 -87.36 59.59 -22.17
CA LEU A 9 -87.47 61.05 -22.37
C LEU A 9 -86.30 61.53 -23.26
N LEU A 10 -86.56 62.16 -24.43
CA LEU A 10 -86.56 63.62 -24.69
C LEU A 10 -85.15 64.26 -24.52
N PHE A 11 -84.59 65.09 -25.40
CA PHE A 11 -85.14 66.02 -26.39
C PHE A 11 -83.98 66.62 -27.24
N LEU A 12 -84.34 67.13 -28.42
CA LEU A 12 -83.80 68.32 -29.11
C LEU A 12 -82.36 68.29 -29.70
N ILE A 13 -82.36 68.21 -31.03
CA ILE A 13 -81.40 68.79 -31.98
C ILE A 13 -81.45 70.33 -31.85
N VAL A 14 -80.31 71.02 -32.00
CA VAL A 14 -80.13 72.24 -32.84
C VAL A 14 -78.68 72.78 -32.75
N SER A 15 -78.02 72.74 -33.92
CA SER A 15 -77.01 73.64 -34.53
C SER A 15 -75.84 74.25 -33.74
N GLY A 16 -74.68 74.27 -34.38
CA GLY A 16 -73.71 75.37 -34.20
C GLY A 16 -72.29 75.05 -34.64
N THR A 17 -71.92 75.52 -35.83
CA THR A 17 -70.57 75.54 -36.42
C THR A 17 -69.52 76.25 -35.54
N GLY A 18 -68.29 75.72 -35.49
CA GLY A 18 -67.14 76.42 -34.88
C GLY A 18 -65.82 75.89 -35.41
N MET A 19 -65.04 76.77 -36.06
CA MET A 19 -63.83 76.49 -36.82
C MET A 19 -62.64 76.06 -35.95
N ALA A 20 -61.77 75.24 -36.54
CA ALA A 20 -60.54 74.72 -35.96
C ALA A 20 -59.46 75.80 -35.76
N GLN A 21 -58.82 75.79 -34.59
CA GLN A 21 -57.50 76.39 -34.35
C GLN A 21 -56.60 75.34 -33.71
N GLN A 22 -55.47 75.02 -34.34
CA GLN A 22 -54.40 74.22 -33.74
C GLN A 22 -53.60 75.10 -32.76
N PRO A 23 -53.35 74.64 -31.52
CA PRO A 23 -52.39 75.31 -30.64
C PRO A 23 -50.95 75.00 -31.06
N PRO A 24 -50.03 76.00 -31.06
CA PRO A 24 -48.61 75.77 -31.28
C PRO A 24 -47.91 75.18 -30.05
N ALA A 25 -46.77 74.55 -30.32
CA ALA A 25 -46.10 73.52 -29.53
C ALA A 25 -45.61 73.94 -28.13
N VAL A 26 -45.77 73.03 -27.16
CA VAL A 26 -45.06 73.01 -25.88
C VAL A 26 -43.68 72.38 -26.10
N SER A 27 -42.59 73.13 -25.90
CA SER A 27 -41.26 72.53 -25.79
C SER A 27 -41.03 72.05 -24.36
N ALA A 28 -40.96 70.73 -24.17
CA ALA A 28 -40.44 70.14 -22.96
C ALA A 28 -38.93 69.97 -23.14
N GLN A 29 -38.12 70.82 -22.50
CA GLN A 29 -36.71 70.52 -22.27
C GLN A 29 -36.63 69.48 -21.15
N SER A 30 -36.36 68.22 -21.51
CA SER A 30 -35.94 67.22 -20.54
C SER A 30 -34.46 67.42 -20.25
N ASP A 31 -34.12 67.90 -19.05
CA ASP A 31 -32.76 67.83 -18.53
C ASP A 31 -32.38 66.36 -18.36
N TRP A 32 -31.55 65.85 -19.28
CA TRP A 32 -30.98 64.52 -19.16
C TRP A 32 -30.00 64.52 -17.99
N VAL A 33 -30.40 63.89 -16.88
CA VAL A 33 -29.44 63.45 -15.86
C VAL A 33 -28.46 62.52 -16.57
N LYS A 34 -27.20 62.94 -16.75
CA LYS A 34 -26.13 62.07 -17.23
C LYS A 34 -26.00 60.92 -16.23
N MET A 35 -26.62 59.78 -16.52
CA MET A 35 -26.27 58.53 -15.87
C MET A 35 -24.83 58.22 -16.26
N THR A 36 -23.89 58.50 -15.37
CA THR A 36 -22.51 58.02 -15.53
C THR A 36 -22.56 56.50 -15.54
N LYS A 37 -22.12 55.90 -16.67
CA LYS A 37 -21.96 54.45 -16.77
C LYS A 37 -21.13 54.00 -15.56
N PRO A 38 -21.55 52.96 -14.79
CA PRO A 38 -20.75 52.47 -13.68
C PRO A 38 -19.31 52.26 -14.14
N SER A 39 -18.34 52.68 -13.32
CA SER A 39 -16.93 52.51 -13.65
C SER A 39 -16.68 51.07 -14.08
N ALA A 40 -16.18 50.88 -15.30
CA ALA A 40 -15.83 49.56 -15.77
C ALA A 40 -14.71 49.04 -14.86
N VAL A 41 -14.85 47.80 -14.34
CA VAL A 41 -13.87 47.17 -13.45
C VAL A 41 -13.29 45.94 -14.13
N ALA A 42 -12.00 45.70 -13.92
CA ALA A 42 -11.33 44.48 -14.39
C ALA A 42 -12.01 43.22 -13.81
N PRO A 43 -11.90 42.05 -14.47
CA PRO A 43 -12.55 40.83 -14.03
C PRO A 43 -12.08 40.39 -12.63
N ARG A 44 -12.95 39.77 -11.84
CA ARG A 44 -12.56 39.14 -10.57
C ARG A 44 -12.35 37.65 -10.76
N ILE A 45 -11.22 37.13 -10.28
CA ILE A 45 -10.86 35.71 -10.39
C ILE A 45 -10.94 35.05 -9.02
N THR A 46 -11.70 33.94 -8.92
CA THR A 46 -11.78 33.13 -7.70
C THR A 46 -11.45 31.68 -8.02
N TRP A 47 -10.47 31.11 -7.32
CA TRP A 47 -10.08 29.71 -7.50
C TRP A 47 -11.16 28.73 -7.01
N ARG A 48 -11.46 27.72 -7.82
CA ARG A 48 -12.29 26.57 -7.47
C ARG A 48 -11.44 25.32 -7.30
N THR A 49 -10.38 25.17 -8.11
CA THR A 49 -9.41 24.09 -7.97
C THR A 49 -8.03 24.57 -8.41
N PRO A 50 -7.00 24.49 -7.55
CA PRO A 50 -7.06 24.13 -6.13
C PRO A 50 -7.70 25.24 -5.27
N LEU A 51 -8.45 24.85 -4.23
CA LEU A 51 -9.03 25.80 -3.27
C LEU A 51 -7.95 26.46 -2.39
N THR A 52 -6.94 25.69 -1.99
CA THR A 52 -5.82 26.16 -1.17
C THR A 52 -4.65 26.63 -2.02
N ARG A 53 -3.80 27.50 -1.45
CA ARG A 53 -2.61 28.01 -2.14
C ARG A 53 -1.58 26.93 -2.47
N ARG A 54 -1.57 25.85 -1.69
CA ARG A 54 -0.66 24.71 -1.86
C ARG A 54 -1.43 23.40 -1.78
N VAL A 55 -1.14 22.49 -2.70
CA VAL A 55 -1.69 21.13 -2.73
C VAL A 55 -0.59 20.13 -3.12
N SER A 56 -0.75 18.87 -2.73
CA SER A 56 0.10 17.76 -3.18
C SER A 56 -0.71 16.88 -4.13
N GLU A 57 -0.13 16.46 -5.24
CA GLU A 57 -0.78 15.63 -6.26
C GLU A 57 0.16 14.49 -6.68
N SER A 58 -0.37 13.28 -6.86
CA SER A 58 0.38 12.12 -7.34
C SER A 58 0.11 11.81 -8.81
N LYS A 59 -1.02 12.26 -9.36
CA LYS A 59 -1.35 12.08 -10.78
C LYS A 59 -0.55 13.04 -11.66
N PRO A 60 -0.19 12.64 -12.90
CA PRO A 60 0.53 13.50 -13.84
C PRO A 60 -0.37 14.59 -14.45
N VAL A 61 -1.69 14.47 -14.33
CA VAL A 61 -2.66 15.43 -14.87
C VAL A 61 -3.42 16.08 -13.72
N TYR A 62 -3.55 17.40 -13.77
CA TYR A 62 -4.29 18.15 -12.76
C TYR A 62 -5.28 19.12 -13.42
N ARG A 63 -6.51 19.13 -12.91
CA ARG A 63 -7.57 20.00 -13.39
C ARG A 63 -7.57 21.30 -12.59
N LEU A 64 -7.28 22.40 -13.27
CA LEU A 64 -7.45 23.75 -12.76
C LEU A 64 -8.89 24.20 -13.01
N SER A 65 -9.46 24.97 -12.08
CA SER A 65 -10.74 25.63 -12.29
C SER A 65 -10.81 26.96 -11.55
N VAL A 66 -11.32 27.98 -12.24
CA VAL A 66 -11.58 29.32 -11.71
C VAL A 66 -12.96 29.81 -12.09
N CYS A 67 -13.56 30.58 -11.19
CA CYS A 67 -14.71 31.42 -11.45
C CYS A 67 -14.25 32.82 -11.86
N ILE A 68 -14.83 33.34 -12.95
CA ILE A 68 -14.60 34.69 -13.42
C ILE A 68 -15.91 35.49 -13.33
N GLU A 69 -15.89 36.55 -12.53
CA GLU A 69 -16.98 37.52 -12.45
C GLU A 69 -16.56 38.77 -13.24
N SER A 70 -17.33 39.14 -14.27
CA SER A 70 -17.07 40.34 -15.06
C SER A 70 -18.36 40.94 -15.60
N ALA A 71 -18.49 42.27 -15.49
CA ALA A 71 -19.62 43.02 -16.04
C ALA A 71 -19.48 43.32 -17.55
N GLU A 72 -18.24 43.31 -18.04
CA GLU A 72 -17.90 43.48 -19.46
C GLU A 72 -17.39 42.14 -20.04
N PRO A 73 -17.52 41.88 -21.35
CA PRO A 73 -17.02 40.65 -21.96
C PRO A 73 -15.53 40.42 -21.69
N VAL A 74 -15.19 39.21 -21.23
CA VAL A 74 -13.79 38.78 -21.06
C VAL A 74 -13.21 38.51 -22.44
N THR A 75 -12.21 39.31 -22.84
CA THR A 75 -11.57 39.22 -24.15
C THR A 75 -10.31 38.36 -24.13
N LYS A 76 -9.72 38.15 -22.95
CA LYS A 76 -8.55 37.29 -22.75
C LYS A 76 -8.68 36.53 -21.43
N LEU A 77 -8.42 35.23 -21.46
CA LEU A 77 -8.28 34.40 -20.28
C LEU A 77 -7.19 33.37 -20.56
N LEU A 78 -6.11 33.42 -19.79
CA LEU A 78 -4.94 32.57 -19.94
C LEU A 78 -4.60 31.88 -18.62
N PHE A 79 -4.32 30.60 -18.69
CA PHE A 79 -3.65 29.87 -17.62
C PHE A 79 -2.15 29.90 -17.85
N PHE A 80 -1.39 30.05 -16.77
CA PHE A 80 0.06 29.95 -16.75
C PHE A 80 0.47 28.76 -15.88
N HIS A 81 1.46 28.00 -16.34
CA HIS A 81 2.14 26.94 -15.59
C HIS A 81 3.64 27.11 -15.74
N ASN A 82 4.32 27.32 -14.62
CA ASN A 82 5.75 27.61 -14.57
C ASN A 82 6.13 28.71 -15.59
N ASP A 83 5.36 29.81 -15.55
CA ASP A 83 5.46 31.00 -16.42
C ASP A 83 5.24 30.77 -17.93
N LYS A 84 4.76 29.59 -18.32
CA LYS A 84 4.35 29.30 -19.70
C LYS A 84 2.84 29.37 -19.83
N GLU A 85 2.36 30.05 -20.86
CA GLU A 85 0.94 30.11 -21.22
C GLU A 85 0.44 28.73 -21.72
N ILE A 86 -0.71 28.25 -21.23
CA ILE A 86 -1.24 26.90 -21.47
C ILE A 86 -2.63 26.93 -22.14
N ASN A 87 -2.76 27.63 -23.26
CA ASN A 87 -4.01 27.92 -23.97
C ASN A 87 -4.72 29.19 -23.49
N GLY A 88 -5.39 29.81 -24.46
CA GLY A 88 -6.38 30.86 -24.27
C GLY A 88 -7.76 30.44 -24.78
N LEU A 89 -8.80 31.09 -24.24
CA LEU A 89 -10.23 30.99 -24.59
C LEU A 89 -10.56 30.20 -25.88
N GLN A 90 -10.79 28.89 -25.78
CA GLN A 90 -11.49 28.13 -26.83
C GLN A 90 -12.19 26.82 -26.37
N ARG A 91 -12.00 26.32 -25.13
CA ARG A 91 -12.70 25.14 -24.61
C ARG A 91 -13.13 25.32 -23.15
N GLY A 92 -14.25 24.69 -22.75
CA GLY A 92 -14.61 24.50 -21.34
C GLY A 92 -15.45 25.59 -20.64
N ILE A 93 -15.98 26.57 -21.36
CA ILE A 93 -16.81 27.63 -20.75
C ILE A 93 -18.16 27.07 -20.31
N ILE A 94 -18.42 27.05 -19.00
CA ILE A 94 -19.73 26.64 -18.46
C ILE A 94 -20.27 27.77 -17.58
N LYS A 95 -21.51 28.19 -17.85
CA LYS A 95 -22.22 29.12 -16.97
C LYS A 95 -22.63 28.38 -15.71
N VAL A 96 -22.12 28.81 -14.56
CA VAL A 96 -22.38 28.21 -13.24
C VAL A 96 -22.80 29.30 -12.25
N ALA A 97 -23.10 28.92 -11.01
CA ALA A 97 -23.60 29.85 -9.98
C ALA A 97 -22.68 31.06 -9.72
N CYS A 98 -21.36 30.95 -9.95
CA CYS A 98 -20.40 32.05 -9.80
C CYS A 98 -20.21 32.92 -11.07
N GLY A 99 -21.10 32.80 -12.06
CA GLY A 99 -20.97 33.45 -13.36
C GLY A 99 -20.42 32.48 -14.40
N MET A 100 -19.12 32.59 -14.70
CA MET A 100 -18.46 31.78 -15.73
C MET A 100 -17.34 30.95 -15.08
N GLU A 101 -17.45 29.62 -15.15
CA GLU A 101 -16.38 28.72 -14.75
C GLU A 101 -15.54 28.33 -15.96
N TYR A 102 -14.23 28.41 -15.77
CA TYR A 102 -13.23 28.01 -16.73
C TYR A 102 -12.33 26.98 -16.10
N ALA A 103 -12.23 25.82 -16.76
CA ALA A 103 -11.42 24.72 -16.30
C ALA A 103 -10.47 24.26 -17.40
N GLU A 104 -9.24 23.97 -17.01
CA GLU A 104 -8.19 23.48 -17.90
C GLU A 104 -7.44 22.33 -17.24
N GLU A 105 -7.02 21.36 -18.04
CA GLU A 105 -6.20 20.25 -17.57
C GLU A 105 -4.75 20.47 -17.98
N ILE A 106 -3.86 20.41 -17.00
CA ILE A 106 -2.43 20.61 -17.19
C ILE A 106 -1.65 19.33 -16.90
N GLN A 107 -0.55 19.14 -17.62
CA GLN A 107 0.42 18.09 -17.32
C GLN A 107 1.39 18.64 -16.26
N LEU A 108 1.41 18.05 -15.07
CA LEU A 108 2.34 18.42 -14.01
C LEU A 108 3.75 17.90 -14.33
N VAL A 109 4.76 18.71 -14.03
CA VAL A 109 6.15 18.26 -13.94
C VAL A 109 6.42 17.76 -12.53
N SER A 110 7.37 16.83 -12.37
CA SER A 110 7.80 16.36 -11.05
C SER A 110 8.29 17.53 -10.18
N GLY A 111 7.85 17.58 -8.93
CA GLY A 111 8.19 18.65 -8.00
C GLY A 111 7.21 19.81 -8.03
N ALA A 112 7.72 21.05 -7.94
CA ALA A 112 6.90 22.25 -7.85
C ALA A 112 6.29 22.65 -9.21
N ASN A 113 4.98 22.89 -9.21
CA ASN A 113 4.25 23.45 -10.34
C ASN A 113 3.53 24.70 -9.87
N GLU A 114 3.92 25.85 -10.39
CA GLU A 114 3.30 27.14 -10.09
C GLU A 114 2.29 27.47 -11.17
N VAL A 115 1.06 27.80 -10.76
CA VAL A 115 -0.02 28.14 -11.70
C VAL A 115 -0.76 29.40 -11.30
N TYR A 116 -1.09 30.23 -12.28
CA TYR A 116 -1.90 31.44 -12.10
C TYR A 116 -2.72 31.73 -13.35
N VAL A 117 -3.73 32.58 -13.21
CA VAL A 117 -4.67 32.92 -14.29
C VAL A 117 -4.67 34.42 -14.52
N VAL A 118 -4.69 34.82 -15.78
CA VAL A 118 -4.82 36.22 -16.22
C VAL A 118 -6.11 36.39 -16.99
N ALA A 119 -6.97 37.31 -16.57
CA ALA A 119 -8.22 37.65 -17.24
C ALA A 119 -8.25 39.13 -17.62
N THR A 120 -8.65 39.44 -18.85
CA THR A 120 -8.76 40.82 -19.36
C THR A 120 -10.16 41.07 -19.90
N ASN A 121 -10.70 42.25 -19.60
CA ASN A 121 -11.87 42.82 -20.27
C ASN A 121 -11.54 44.25 -20.75
N ALA A 122 -12.53 44.98 -21.26
CA ALA A 122 -12.36 46.36 -21.71
C ALA A 122 -11.90 47.35 -20.60
N ALA A 123 -12.09 47.00 -19.32
CA ALA A 123 -11.74 47.85 -18.19
C ALA A 123 -10.32 47.63 -17.67
N GLY A 124 -9.72 46.46 -17.93
CA GLY A 124 -8.39 46.14 -17.45
C GLY A 124 -8.12 44.63 -17.34
N THR A 125 -6.99 44.31 -16.74
CA THR A 125 -6.50 42.94 -16.55
C THR A 125 -6.34 42.63 -15.08
N THR A 126 -6.73 41.42 -14.68
CA THR A 126 -6.54 40.87 -13.34
C THR A 126 -5.71 39.60 -13.42
N THR A 127 -4.72 39.48 -12.54
CA THR A 127 -3.95 38.24 -12.33
C THR A 127 -4.37 37.64 -11.00
N SER A 128 -4.63 36.33 -10.99
CA SER A 128 -4.97 35.60 -9.76
C SER A 128 -3.76 35.47 -8.83
N GLU A 129 -4.02 35.09 -7.57
CA GLU A 129 -2.96 34.52 -6.74
C GLU A 129 -2.37 33.25 -7.38
N THR A 130 -1.07 33.04 -7.21
CA THR A 130 -0.39 31.80 -7.60
C THR A 130 -0.83 30.63 -6.72
N ARG A 131 -0.93 29.45 -7.34
CA ARG A 131 -1.14 28.16 -6.68
C ARG A 131 0.07 27.28 -6.91
N LEU A 132 0.50 26.60 -5.85
CA LEU A 132 1.64 25.68 -5.86
C LEU A 132 1.13 24.23 -5.76
N ILE A 133 1.26 23.47 -6.84
CA ILE A 133 0.94 22.05 -6.90
C ILE A 133 2.25 21.29 -6.81
N ILE A 134 2.47 20.59 -5.70
CA ILE A 134 3.64 19.72 -5.53
C ILE A 134 3.29 18.36 -6.12
N ASN A 135 3.80 18.09 -7.32
CA ASN A 135 3.69 16.78 -7.92
C ASN A 135 4.75 15.86 -7.32
N GLN A 136 4.32 14.97 -6.46
CA GLN A 136 5.10 13.84 -6.03
C GLN A 136 4.42 12.64 -6.66
N PRO A 137 4.80 12.27 -7.90
CA PRO A 137 4.25 11.07 -8.49
C PRO A 137 4.49 9.97 -7.46
N GLU A 138 3.40 9.30 -7.04
CA GLU A 138 3.57 8.03 -6.34
C GLU A 138 4.56 7.27 -7.19
N LYS A 139 5.62 6.77 -6.55
CA LYS A 139 6.71 6.05 -7.18
C LYS A 139 6.05 4.85 -7.86
N THR A 140 5.58 5.11 -9.07
CA THR A 140 5.03 4.14 -9.96
C THR A 140 6.27 3.36 -10.24
N GLU A 141 6.41 2.22 -9.58
CA GLU A 141 7.31 1.18 -10.05
C GLU A 141 6.95 1.07 -11.53
N ILE A 142 7.77 1.71 -12.36
CA ILE A 142 7.76 1.46 -13.78
C ILE A 142 7.91 -0.04 -13.79
N ALA A 143 6.84 -0.73 -14.18
CA ALA A 143 6.89 -2.10 -14.57
C ALA A 143 7.75 -2.15 -15.84
N ALA A 144 9.06 -1.87 -15.71
CA ALA A 144 10.02 -2.84 -16.14
C ALA A 144 9.40 -4.14 -15.69
N LYS A 145 9.10 -5.02 -16.63
CA LYS A 145 8.74 -6.40 -16.37
C LYS A 145 9.86 -6.96 -15.52
N SER A 146 9.81 -6.67 -14.21
CA SER A 146 10.69 -7.20 -13.21
C SER A 146 10.48 -8.66 -13.41
N ALA A 147 11.54 -9.36 -13.83
CA ALA A 147 11.51 -10.80 -13.74
C ALA A 147 10.92 -11.11 -12.36
N ALA A 148 9.87 -11.93 -12.33
CA ALA A 148 9.22 -12.28 -11.08
C ALA A 148 10.33 -12.60 -10.06
N PRO A 149 10.24 -12.08 -8.81
CA PRO A 149 11.33 -12.18 -7.86
C PRO A 149 11.78 -13.64 -7.80
N LYS A 150 13.06 -13.89 -8.04
CA LYS A 150 13.59 -15.26 -8.03
C LYS A 150 13.54 -15.77 -6.61
N ARG A 151 12.86 -16.91 -6.40
CA ARG A 151 12.61 -17.47 -5.07
C ARG A 151 13.31 -18.82 -4.95
N LEU A 152 14.16 -18.97 -3.96
CA LEU A 152 14.90 -20.19 -3.67
C LEU A 152 14.49 -20.71 -2.30
N ALA A 153 14.23 -22.01 -2.18
CA ALA A 153 13.98 -22.65 -0.91
C ALA A 153 14.91 -23.85 -0.69
N LEU A 154 15.43 -23.97 0.52
CA LEU A 154 16.01 -25.21 1.04
C LEU A 154 15.08 -25.75 2.12
N ILE A 155 14.69 -27.01 1.98
CA ILE A 155 13.85 -27.73 2.93
C ILE A 155 14.65 -28.94 3.43
N ILE A 156 14.84 -29.03 4.74
CA ILE A 156 15.52 -30.15 5.40
C ILE A 156 14.57 -30.79 6.41
N ALA A 157 14.32 -32.08 6.22
CA ALA A 157 13.40 -32.86 7.05
C ALA A 157 14.14 -34.06 7.66
N ASN A 158 14.50 -33.97 8.94
CA ASN A 158 15.20 -35.04 9.65
C ASN A 158 14.24 -35.72 10.63
N GLY A 159 13.99 -37.02 10.45
CA GLY A 159 13.15 -37.81 11.36
C GLY A 159 13.73 -39.17 11.74
N LYS A 160 14.60 -39.75 10.90
CA LYS A 160 15.21 -41.07 11.09
C LYS A 160 16.45 -41.02 11.98
N TYR A 161 16.32 -40.46 13.17
CA TYR A 161 17.37 -40.48 14.18
C TYR A 161 17.55 -41.89 14.76
N ALA A 162 18.79 -42.26 15.06
CA ALA A 162 19.07 -43.53 15.75
C ALA A 162 18.39 -43.59 17.13
N LYS A 163 18.31 -42.45 17.83
CA LYS A 163 17.59 -42.29 19.10
C LYS A 163 16.45 -41.28 18.93
N TYR A 164 15.31 -41.58 19.54
CA TYR A 164 14.12 -40.71 19.53
C TYR A 164 13.68 -40.32 18.10
N PRO A 165 13.39 -41.28 17.21
CA PRO A 165 12.93 -40.95 15.86
C PRO A 165 11.64 -40.12 15.89
N LEU A 166 11.50 -39.22 14.93
CA LEU A 166 10.31 -38.40 14.73
C LEU A 166 9.53 -38.93 13.54
N LYS A 167 8.21 -38.88 13.63
CA LYS A 167 7.31 -39.49 12.63
C LYS A 167 7.05 -38.54 11.48
N ASN A 168 6.80 -37.27 11.77
CA ASN A 168 6.23 -36.33 10.81
C ASN A 168 7.19 -35.41 10.03
N PRO A 169 8.50 -35.21 10.36
CA PRO A 169 9.33 -34.24 9.63
C PRO A 169 9.38 -34.44 8.12
N THR A 170 9.41 -35.70 7.67
CA THR A 170 9.38 -36.05 6.24
C THR A 170 8.05 -35.70 5.58
N ASN A 171 6.92 -35.85 6.27
CA ASN A 171 5.61 -35.45 5.74
C ASN A 171 5.51 -33.93 5.69
N ASP A 172 5.95 -33.27 6.77
CA ASP A 172 5.97 -31.82 6.91
C ASP A 172 6.76 -31.16 5.77
N GLY A 173 7.99 -31.64 5.55
CA GLY A 173 8.85 -31.17 4.47
C GLY A 173 8.23 -31.36 3.08
N LYS A 174 7.54 -32.48 2.83
CA LYS A 174 6.82 -32.71 1.55
C LYS A 174 5.63 -31.80 1.37
N ALA A 175 4.87 -31.55 2.43
CA ALA A 175 3.71 -30.66 2.40
C ALA A 175 4.15 -29.22 2.09
N VAL A 176 5.19 -28.73 2.77
CA VAL A 176 5.78 -27.41 2.53
C VAL A 176 6.42 -27.32 1.14
N LYS A 177 7.14 -28.36 0.71
CA LYS A 177 7.71 -28.45 -0.66
C LYS A 177 6.62 -28.21 -1.71
N THR A 178 5.53 -28.96 -1.62
CA THR A 178 4.44 -28.91 -2.60
C THR A 178 3.85 -27.51 -2.70
N GLN A 179 3.63 -26.86 -1.55
CA GLN A 179 3.14 -25.49 -1.50
C GLN A 179 4.14 -24.51 -2.13
N LEU A 180 5.41 -24.55 -1.71
CA LEU A 180 6.42 -23.62 -2.21
C LEU A 180 6.70 -23.77 -3.72
N GLU A 181 6.72 -24.99 -4.25
CA GLU A 181 6.83 -25.24 -5.69
C GLU A 181 5.65 -24.64 -6.45
N SER A 182 4.42 -24.78 -5.94
CA SER A 182 3.22 -24.17 -6.54
C SER A 182 3.27 -22.63 -6.54
N LEU A 183 4.02 -22.05 -5.60
CA LEU A 183 4.25 -20.62 -5.45
C LEU A 183 5.49 -20.11 -6.21
N GLY A 184 6.07 -20.96 -7.07
CA GLY A 184 7.17 -20.60 -7.96
C GLY A 184 8.54 -20.53 -7.29
N PHE A 185 8.73 -21.20 -6.14
CA PHE A 185 10.07 -21.40 -5.60
C PHE A 185 10.82 -22.48 -6.37
N ALA A 186 12.11 -22.24 -6.62
CA ALA A 186 13.06 -23.30 -6.89
C ALA A 186 13.37 -23.99 -5.55
N VAL A 187 12.90 -25.23 -5.37
CA VAL A 187 12.99 -25.93 -4.08
C VAL A 187 14.04 -27.04 -4.14
N THR A 188 15.02 -26.98 -3.24
CA THR A 188 15.87 -28.12 -2.90
C THR A 188 15.31 -28.78 -1.65
N TYR A 189 14.90 -30.04 -1.78
CA TYR A 189 14.37 -30.83 -0.67
C TYR A 189 15.33 -31.97 -0.30
N LYS A 190 15.61 -32.11 0.99
CA LYS A 190 16.50 -33.13 1.56
C LYS A 190 15.89 -33.74 2.81
N GLU A 191 16.12 -35.03 2.99
CA GLU A 191 15.64 -35.78 4.15
C GLU A 191 16.78 -36.49 4.86
N ASN A 192 16.70 -36.54 6.19
CA ASN A 192 17.55 -37.38 7.04
C ASN A 192 19.05 -37.21 6.77
N LEU A 193 19.51 -35.96 6.78
CA LEU A 193 20.88 -35.64 6.42
C LEU A 193 21.86 -35.88 7.57
N PRO A 194 22.99 -36.57 7.31
CA PRO A 194 24.13 -36.56 8.22
C PRO A 194 24.83 -35.18 8.22
N LEU A 195 25.64 -34.89 9.23
CA LEU A 195 26.24 -33.55 9.43
C LEU A 195 27.01 -33.05 8.21
N ARG A 196 27.75 -33.94 7.55
CA ARG A 196 28.54 -33.59 6.36
C ARG A 196 27.65 -33.12 5.21
N GLU A 197 26.60 -33.88 4.91
CA GLU A 197 25.67 -33.56 3.82
C GLU A 197 24.79 -32.35 4.16
N LEU A 198 24.47 -32.16 5.44
CA LEU A 198 23.80 -30.96 5.94
C LEU A 198 24.63 -29.70 5.62
N LYS A 199 25.92 -29.71 5.98
CA LYS A 199 26.86 -28.61 5.69
C LYS A 199 26.96 -28.35 4.18
N THR A 200 27.13 -29.40 3.38
CA THR A 200 27.17 -29.27 1.91
C THR A 200 25.87 -28.69 1.35
N SER A 201 24.71 -29.10 1.86
CA SER A 201 23.41 -28.58 1.42
C SER A 201 23.27 -27.09 1.73
N PHE A 202 23.74 -26.62 2.88
CA PHE A 202 23.80 -25.19 3.18
C PHE A 202 24.74 -24.43 2.25
N ASP A 203 25.93 -24.98 1.98
CA ASP A 203 26.90 -24.34 1.08
C ASP A 203 26.35 -24.20 -0.34
N THR A 204 25.70 -25.25 -0.88
CA THR A 204 25.03 -25.20 -2.19
C THR A 204 23.89 -24.19 -2.20
N PHE A 205 23.02 -24.21 -1.20
CA PHE A 205 21.91 -23.26 -1.10
C PHE A 205 22.41 -21.80 -1.06
N LEU A 206 23.45 -21.52 -0.27
CA LEU A 206 24.03 -20.18 -0.18
C LEU A 206 24.75 -19.75 -1.46
N ALA A 207 25.36 -20.66 -2.20
CA ALA A 207 25.96 -20.35 -3.50
C ALA A 207 24.90 -19.92 -4.53
N GLU A 208 23.72 -20.54 -4.51
CA GLU A 208 22.61 -20.19 -5.40
C GLU A 208 21.85 -18.94 -4.94
N LEU A 209 21.72 -18.76 -3.62
CA LEU A 209 20.94 -17.68 -2.99
C LEU A 209 21.38 -16.28 -3.46
N GLY A 210 22.66 -16.07 -3.76
CA GLY A 210 23.17 -14.76 -4.22
C GLY A 210 22.52 -14.24 -5.51
N ASN A 211 21.87 -15.11 -6.29
CA ASN A 211 21.15 -14.77 -7.52
C ASN A 211 19.62 -14.68 -7.33
N HIS A 212 19.14 -14.75 -6.08
CA HIS A 212 17.72 -14.81 -5.74
C HIS A 212 17.31 -13.63 -4.87
N ASN A 213 16.06 -13.17 -5.02
CA ASN A 213 15.49 -12.08 -4.23
C ASN A 213 14.97 -12.59 -2.89
N ILE A 214 14.47 -13.83 -2.87
CA ILE A 214 13.88 -14.47 -1.70
C ILE A 214 14.63 -15.78 -1.44
N GLY A 215 15.19 -15.90 -0.25
CA GLY A 215 15.75 -17.14 0.27
C GLY A 215 14.90 -17.67 1.41
N LEU A 216 14.40 -18.89 1.27
CA LEU A 216 13.63 -19.56 2.32
C LEU A 216 14.39 -20.78 2.82
N PHE A 217 14.53 -20.91 4.14
CA PHE A 217 14.96 -22.15 4.77
C PHE A 217 13.83 -22.69 5.64
N TYR A 218 13.45 -23.95 5.41
CA TYR A 218 12.52 -24.67 6.26
C TYR A 218 13.24 -25.87 6.87
N TYR A 219 13.12 -26.01 8.19
CA TYR A 219 13.64 -27.15 8.92
C TYR A 219 12.54 -27.82 9.74
N ALA A 220 12.44 -29.14 9.61
CA ALA A 220 11.69 -29.99 10.52
C ALA A 220 12.58 -31.10 11.07
N GLY A 221 12.58 -31.30 12.39
CA GLY A 221 13.36 -32.34 13.05
C GLY A 221 13.71 -32.02 14.49
N HIS A 222 14.75 -32.67 15.02
CA HIS A 222 15.29 -32.32 16.33
C HIS A 222 16.06 -31.00 16.29
N GLY A 223 15.75 -30.14 17.24
CA GLY A 223 16.43 -28.89 17.50
C GLY A 223 16.91 -28.88 18.94
N LEU A 224 18.15 -28.43 19.13
CA LEU A 224 18.76 -28.33 20.46
C LEU A 224 19.03 -26.87 20.77
N MET A 225 18.80 -26.44 22.01
CA MET A 225 19.21 -25.13 22.48
C MET A 225 20.31 -25.25 23.53
N VAL A 226 21.52 -24.77 23.22
CA VAL A 226 22.69 -24.79 24.12
C VAL A 226 23.26 -23.39 24.20
N ASN A 227 23.52 -22.90 25.44
CA ASN A 227 23.99 -21.55 25.70
C ASN A 227 23.15 -20.45 25.00
N GLY A 228 21.85 -20.68 24.87
CA GLY A 228 20.92 -19.77 24.22
C GLY A 228 20.91 -19.83 22.69
N GLU A 229 21.78 -20.62 22.06
CA GLU A 229 21.83 -20.79 20.61
C GLU A 229 21.08 -22.05 20.17
N ASN A 230 20.34 -21.96 19.05
CA ASN A 230 19.63 -23.09 18.45
C ASN A 230 20.54 -23.84 17.47
N TYR A 231 20.49 -25.17 17.50
CA TYR A 231 21.28 -26.07 16.67
C TYR A 231 20.36 -27.02 15.90
N VAL A 232 20.66 -27.20 14.62
CA VAL A 232 20.09 -28.26 13.78
C VAL A 232 20.79 -29.55 14.17
N GLN A 233 20.04 -30.57 14.58
CA GLN A 233 20.58 -31.90 14.85
C GLN A 233 20.51 -32.78 13.59
N PRO A 234 21.66 -33.16 12.99
CA PRO A 234 21.74 -34.17 11.94
C PRO A 234 21.31 -35.56 12.43
N VAL A 235 20.95 -36.47 11.52
CA VAL A 235 20.49 -37.82 11.93
C VAL A 235 21.58 -38.73 12.45
N ASP A 236 22.85 -38.44 12.15
CA ASP A 236 24.04 -39.15 12.63
C ASP A 236 24.64 -38.54 13.91
N ALA A 237 24.07 -37.44 14.42
CA ALA A 237 24.50 -36.80 15.66
C ALA A 237 23.83 -37.45 16.87
N ASP A 238 24.64 -37.78 17.88
CA ASP A 238 24.21 -38.35 19.16
C ASP A 238 24.96 -37.66 20.31
N PRO A 239 24.82 -36.33 20.45
CA PRO A 239 25.55 -35.58 21.47
C PRO A 239 25.15 -36.08 22.86
N THR A 240 26.11 -36.60 23.61
CA THR A 240 25.87 -37.19 24.93
C THR A 240 26.05 -36.20 26.08
N ALA A 241 26.76 -35.10 25.81
CA ALA A 241 26.96 -33.98 26.70
C ALA A 241 26.79 -32.63 25.99
N GLU A 242 26.58 -31.56 26.76
CA GLU A 242 26.38 -30.20 26.22
C GLU A 242 27.52 -29.72 25.28
N PRO A 243 28.82 -29.99 25.56
CA PRO A 243 29.91 -29.60 24.64
C PRO A 243 29.88 -30.33 23.29
N ASP A 244 29.33 -31.54 23.21
CA ASP A 244 29.30 -32.34 21.97
C ASP A 244 28.44 -31.67 20.90
N VAL A 245 27.43 -30.89 21.32
CA VAL A 245 26.48 -30.20 20.43
C VAL A 245 27.19 -29.27 19.44
N GLU A 246 28.24 -28.55 19.86
CA GLU A 246 28.96 -27.64 18.96
C GLU A 246 29.71 -28.39 17.85
N PHE A 247 30.16 -29.62 18.12
CA PHE A 247 30.93 -30.43 17.18
C PHE A 247 30.05 -31.30 16.28
N GLU A 248 28.95 -31.82 16.81
CA GLU A 248 28.06 -32.78 16.13
C GLU A 248 26.86 -32.13 15.46
N CYS A 249 26.45 -30.94 15.90
CA CYS A 249 25.29 -30.24 15.34
C CYS A 249 25.70 -28.98 14.57
N TYR A 250 24.74 -28.33 13.91
CA TYR A 250 24.99 -27.10 13.16
C TYR A 250 24.27 -25.89 13.79
N PRO A 251 24.99 -24.82 14.18
CA PRO A 251 24.36 -23.65 14.80
C PRO A 251 23.51 -22.87 13.78
N LEU A 252 22.22 -22.69 14.07
CA LEU A 252 21.28 -21.95 13.23
C LEU A 252 21.77 -20.52 12.99
N ARG A 253 22.31 -19.87 14.01
CA ARG A 253 22.86 -18.51 13.94
C ARG A 253 23.89 -18.37 12.82
N ARG A 254 24.72 -19.40 12.59
CA ARG A 254 25.70 -19.40 11.49
C ARG A 254 25.01 -19.39 10.12
N LEU A 255 23.96 -20.19 9.93
CA LEU A 255 23.20 -20.18 8.68
C LEU A 255 22.52 -18.82 8.45
N VAL A 256 21.85 -18.29 9.48
CA VAL A 256 21.15 -16.99 9.42
C VAL A 256 22.12 -15.86 9.04
N ALA A 257 23.29 -15.80 9.68
CA ALA A 257 24.31 -14.81 9.35
C ALA A 257 24.83 -14.95 7.90
N ARG A 258 25.03 -16.18 7.43
CA ARG A 258 25.45 -16.44 6.05
C ARG A 258 24.38 -16.06 5.03
N MET A 259 23.10 -16.38 5.28
CA MET A 259 21.98 -15.96 4.43
C MET A 259 21.91 -14.43 4.32
N ALA A 260 22.02 -13.73 5.46
CA ALA A 260 22.02 -12.27 5.49
C ALA A 260 23.20 -11.65 4.74
N GLY A 261 24.40 -12.25 4.84
CA GLY A 261 25.58 -11.80 4.10
C GLY A 261 25.51 -12.07 2.60
N THR A 262 24.96 -13.21 2.20
CA THR A 262 24.80 -13.60 0.79
C THR A 262 23.67 -12.84 0.09
N ASN A 263 22.56 -12.59 0.79
CA ASN A 263 21.40 -11.89 0.28
C ASN A 263 21.06 -10.67 1.14
N PRO A 264 21.94 -9.63 1.14
CA PRO A 264 21.82 -8.51 2.07
C PRO A 264 20.67 -7.57 1.71
N MET A 265 20.21 -7.56 0.46
CA MET A 265 19.13 -6.68 -0.02
C MET A 265 17.78 -7.41 -0.19
N GLY A 266 17.78 -8.74 -0.26
CA GLY A 266 16.55 -9.53 -0.39
C GLY A 266 15.88 -9.87 0.94
N SER A 267 14.91 -10.78 0.85
CA SER A 267 14.17 -11.33 1.98
C SER A 267 14.66 -12.73 2.29
N ASN A 268 15.14 -12.93 3.51
CA ASN A 268 15.55 -14.23 4.04
C ASN A 268 14.52 -14.68 5.07
N VAL A 269 13.82 -15.77 4.81
CA VAL A 269 12.76 -16.30 5.68
C VAL A 269 13.17 -17.67 6.17
N ILE A 270 13.11 -17.88 7.48
CA ILE A 270 13.43 -19.15 8.10
C ILE A 270 12.21 -19.65 8.87
N PHE A 271 11.73 -20.85 8.55
CA PHE A 271 10.76 -21.58 9.36
C PHE A 271 11.49 -22.68 10.13
N TRP A 272 11.38 -22.64 11.45
CA TRP A 272 12.02 -23.57 12.37
C TRP A 272 10.96 -24.41 13.08
N ASP A 273 10.67 -25.59 12.53
CA ASP A 273 9.75 -26.57 13.12
C ASP A 273 10.54 -27.62 13.91
N ALA A 274 11.12 -27.17 15.02
CA ALA A 274 11.90 -28.02 15.91
C ALA A 274 11.83 -27.51 17.35
N CYS A 275 12.12 -28.41 18.29
CA CYS A 275 12.26 -28.07 19.70
C CYS A 275 13.32 -26.98 19.92
N ARG A 276 13.14 -26.21 21.00
CA ARG A 276 14.05 -25.15 21.45
C ARG A 276 14.41 -25.31 22.92
N ASN A 277 14.48 -26.55 23.38
CA ASN A 277 14.85 -26.92 24.75
C ASN A 277 16.30 -27.42 24.83
N ASN A 278 16.86 -27.41 26.04
CA ASN A 278 18.16 -28.02 26.33
C ASN A 278 17.91 -29.39 26.99
N PRO A 279 18.18 -30.53 26.32
CA PRO A 279 17.92 -31.85 26.90
C PRO A 279 18.85 -32.20 28.07
N TYR A 280 20.04 -31.57 28.18
CA TYR A 280 21.06 -31.87 29.20
C TYR A 280 20.78 -31.19 30.55
N ARG A 281 19.95 -30.15 30.57
CA ARG A 281 19.61 -29.43 31.81
C ARG A 281 18.64 -30.19 32.72
N SER A 282 17.97 -31.22 32.22
CA SER A 282 17.16 -32.12 33.05
C SER A 282 18.00 -32.93 34.05
N TRP A 283 19.31 -33.06 33.84
CA TRP A 283 20.23 -33.79 34.71
C TRP A 283 20.75 -32.97 35.91
N HIS A 284 20.69 -31.63 35.83
CA HIS A 284 21.29 -30.75 36.83
C HIS A 284 20.19 -29.93 37.52
N ARG A 285 19.60 -30.47 38.60
CA ARG A 285 18.73 -29.73 39.52
C ARG A 285 19.54 -28.58 40.15
N GLY A 286 19.56 -27.40 39.52
CA GLY A 286 20.23 -26.22 40.07
C GLY A 286 20.66 -25.14 39.08
N ALA A 287 20.61 -25.38 37.77
CA ALA A 287 20.91 -24.32 36.80
C ALA A 287 19.69 -23.41 36.61
N GLY A 288 19.86 -22.10 36.85
CA GLY A 288 18.82 -21.08 36.73
C GLY A 288 18.12 -21.02 35.36
N GLU A 289 17.13 -20.12 35.25
CA GLU A 289 16.26 -19.99 34.07
C GLU A 289 17.07 -20.02 32.75
N PRO A 290 16.52 -20.64 31.68
CA PRO A 290 17.21 -20.72 30.39
C PRO A 290 17.63 -19.33 29.94
N THR A 291 18.93 -19.11 29.84
CA THR A 291 19.46 -17.86 29.28
C THR A 291 19.27 -17.95 27.78
N PHE A 292 18.25 -17.26 27.28
CA PHE A 292 17.95 -17.21 25.86
C PHE A 292 18.79 -16.12 25.20
N ALA A 293 19.56 -16.50 24.17
CA ALA A 293 20.33 -15.57 23.37
C ALA A 293 19.61 -15.38 22.02
N PRO A 294 18.83 -14.30 21.83
CA PRO A 294 18.17 -14.07 20.56
C PRO A 294 19.20 -14.00 19.43
N VAL A 295 18.87 -14.56 18.26
CA VAL A 295 19.80 -14.59 17.11
C VAL A 295 20.11 -13.17 16.62
N GLN A 296 19.19 -12.23 16.85
CA GLN A 296 19.19 -10.84 16.36
C GLN A 296 19.53 -10.75 14.85
N PRO A 297 18.66 -11.29 13.97
CA PRO A 297 18.93 -11.32 12.54
C PRO A 297 19.10 -9.92 11.95
N ALA A 298 19.96 -9.80 10.93
CA ALA A 298 20.09 -8.55 10.18
C ALA A 298 18.77 -8.18 9.48
N VAL A 299 18.56 -6.89 9.23
CA VAL A 299 17.37 -6.38 8.51
C VAL A 299 17.22 -7.12 7.17
N GLY A 300 15.99 -7.53 6.85
CA GLY A 300 15.69 -8.39 5.71
C GLY A 300 15.70 -9.87 6.03
N THR A 301 15.96 -10.26 7.28
CA THR A 301 15.90 -11.65 7.73
C THR A 301 14.85 -11.82 8.81
N LEU A 302 14.01 -12.83 8.65
CA LEU A 302 12.93 -13.19 9.56
C LEU A 302 13.03 -14.67 9.90
N ILE A 303 13.00 -14.98 11.18
CA ILE A 303 12.93 -16.35 11.69
C ILE A 303 11.56 -16.53 12.36
N ILE A 304 10.85 -17.58 11.99
CA ILE A 304 9.57 -17.99 12.54
C ILE A 304 9.78 -19.37 13.15
N TYR A 305 9.78 -19.42 14.48
CA TYR A 305 9.90 -20.64 15.24
C TYR A 305 8.51 -21.22 15.52
N ALA A 306 8.38 -22.54 15.42
CA ALA A 306 7.14 -23.25 15.72
C ALA A 306 6.68 -23.14 17.18
N THR A 307 7.58 -22.74 18.09
CA THR A 307 7.31 -22.59 19.52
C THR A 307 8.21 -21.54 20.17
N GLU A 308 7.82 -21.08 21.36
CA GLU A 308 8.60 -20.20 22.24
C GLU A 308 9.99 -20.75 22.62
N PRO A 309 10.93 -19.86 23.00
CA PRO A 309 12.21 -20.28 23.58
C PRO A 309 12.05 -21.23 24.77
N GLY A 310 12.89 -22.26 24.86
CA GLY A 310 12.85 -23.22 25.97
C GLY A 310 11.69 -24.23 25.91
N LYS A 311 10.81 -24.16 24.91
CA LYS A 311 9.68 -25.08 24.72
C LYS A 311 9.97 -26.11 23.63
N ALA A 312 9.21 -27.20 23.66
CA ALA A 312 9.24 -28.24 22.63
C ALA A 312 8.20 -27.92 21.55
N ALA A 313 8.52 -28.24 20.29
CA ALA A 313 7.56 -28.28 19.21
C ALA A 313 7.01 -29.70 19.10
N TYR A 314 5.70 -29.85 19.00
CA TYR A 314 5.03 -31.14 19.02
C TYR A 314 4.95 -31.75 17.62
N ASP A 315 5.57 -32.93 17.46
CA ASP A 315 5.57 -33.71 16.23
C ASP A 315 4.15 -34.14 15.80
N GLY A 316 3.19 -34.20 16.73
CA GLY A 316 1.81 -34.57 16.40
C GLY A 316 1.62 -36.08 16.23
N ASN A 317 0.36 -36.53 16.27
CA ASN A 317 -0.02 -37.90 15.88
C ASN A 317 -0.70 -37.94 14.50
N GLU A 318 -0.92 -36.77 13.91
CA GLU A 318 -1.58 -36.56 12.62
C GLU A 318 -0.62 -36.87 11.46
N GLU A 319 -1.02 -36.51 10.24
CA GLU A 319 -0.18 -36.64 9.04
C GLU A 319 1.03 -35.71 9.07
N ASN A 320 0.86 -34.51 9.63
CA ASN A 320 1.88 -33.47 9.77
C ASN A 320 2.01 -33.04 11.24
N GLY A 321 3.14 -32.42 11.60
CA GLY A 321 3.34 -31.72 12.87
C GLY A 321 2.40 -30.54 13.03
N LEU A 322 2.16 -30.12 14.28
CA LEU A 322 1.12 -29.12 14.57
C LEU A 322 1.36 -27.80 13.83
N PHE A 323 2.58 -27.27 13.91
CA PHE A 323 2.93 -26.02 13.25
C PHE A 323 2.77 -26.13 11.74
N THR A 324 3.33 -27.18 11.14
CA THR A 324 3.24 -27.39 9.70
C THR A 324 1.80 -27.60 9.22
N SER A 325 0.97 -28.30 9.99
CA SER A 325 -0.44 -28.52 9.68
C SER A 325 -1.24 -27.22 9.56
N GLU A 326 -0.91 -26.20 10.36
CA GLU A 326 -1.50 -24.86 10.23
C GLU A 326 -0.81 -24.03 9.14
N LEU A 327 0.53 -24.08 9.04
CA LEU A 327 1.29 -23.33 8.04
C LEU A 327 0.78 -23.59 6.62
N VAL A 328 0.57 -24.86 6.25
CA VAL A 328 0.16 -25.23 4.88
C VAL A 328 -1.26 -24.79 4.53
N LYS A 329 -2.11 -24.46 5.51
CA LYS A 329 -3.44 -23.87 5.27
C LYS A 329 -3.35 -22.42 4.80
N HIS A 330 -2.27 -21.73 5.14
CA HIS A 330 -2.15 -20.28 4.98
C HIS A 330 -1.09 -19.85 3.97
N ILE A 331 -0.01 -20.62 3.79
CA ILE A 331 1.12 -20.25 2.93
C ILE A 331 0.73 -19.98 1.47
N GLY A 332 -0.29 -20.68 0.97
CA GLY A 332 -0.81 -20.50 -0.40
C GLY A 332 -1.92 -19.46 -0.53
N GLN A 333 -2.26 -18.72 0.53
CA GLN A 333 -3.34 -17.73 0.47
C GLN A 333 -2.86 -16.44 -0.23
N PRO A 334 -3.59 -15.93 -1.25
CA PRO A 334 -3.24 -14.68 -1.91
C PRO A 334 -3.38 -13.49 -0.96
N ASN A 335 -2.47 -12.52 -1.09
CA ASN A 335 -2.51 -11.26 -0.34
C ASN A 335 -2.50 -11.44 1.19
N LEU A 336 -1.93 -12.54 1.70
CA LEU A 336 -1.71 -12.75 3.13
C LEU A 336 -0.28 -12.35 3.52
N ASP A 337 -0.15 -11.29 4.31
CA ASP A 337 1.15 -10.87 4.84
C ASP A 337 1.70 -11.92 5.82
N ILE A 338 3.02 -12.14 5.81
CA ILE A 338 3.66 -13.18 6.61
C ILE A 338 3.42 -13.03 8.13
N PHE A 339 3.27 -11.81 8.65
CA PHE A 339 3.00 -11.63 10.08
C PHE A 339 1.55 -11.99 10.41
N GLU A 340 0.60 -11.63 9.53
CA GLU A 340 -0.79 -12.07 9.65
C GLU A 340 -0.92 -13.59 9.48
N MET A 341 -0.10 -14.20 8.62
CA MET A 341 -0.02 -15.65 8.48
C MET A 341 0.37 -16.33 9.79
N VAL A 342 1.39 -15.80 10.48
CA VAL A 342 1.83 -16.35 11.78
C VAL A 342 0.75 -16.18 12.85
N ASP A 343 0.06 -15.04 12.89
CA ASP A 343 -1.08 -14.83 13.79
C ASP A 343 -2.24 -15.82 13.53
N ARG A 344 -2.51 -16.15 12.25
CA ARG A 344 -3.50 -17.17 11.90
C ARG A 344 -3.07 -18.58 12.32
N ILE A 345 -1.78 -18.90 12.18
CA ILE A 345 -1.22 -20.17 12.68
C ILE A 345 -1.42 -20.28 14.19
N ASP A 346 -1.07 -19.24 14.93
CA ASP A 346 -1.21 -19.21 16.39
C ASP A 346 -2.67 -19.45 16.82
N ARG A 347 -3.60 -18.67 16.25
CA ARG A 347 -5.04 -18.86 16.49
C ARG A 347 -5.54 -20.25 16.14
N GLY A 348 -5.10 -20.81 15.01
CA GLY A 348 -5.47 -22.17 14.60
C GLY A 348 -5.00 -23.23 15.61
N LEU A 349 -3.82 -23.07 16.21
CA LEU A 349 -3.32 -23.94 17.27
C LEU A 349 -4.12 -23.78 18.57
N GLU A 350 -4.42 -22.53 18.98
CA GLU A 350 -5.22 -22.25 20.16
C GLU A 350 -6.65 -22.81 20.07
N GLU A 351 -7.31 -22.64 18.91
CA GLU A 351 -8.66 -23.17 18.64
C GLU A 351 -8.71 -24.70 18.74
N ARG A 352 -7.60 -25.37 18.39
CA ARG A 352 -7.42 -26.82 18.54
C ARG A 352 -7.00 -27.24 19.96
N GLY A 353 -6.85 -26.28 20.88
CA GLY A 353 -6.51 -26.51 22.28
C GLY A 353 -5.02 -26.71 22.55
N PHE A 354 -4.15 -26.41 21.58
CA PHE A 354 -2.70 -26.54 21.73
C PHE A 354 -2.08 -25.26 22.30
N LYS A 355 -1.09 -25.42 23.18
CA LYS A 355 -0.31 -24.32 23.77
C LYS A 355 1.10 -24.34 23.19
N GLN A 356 1.22 -23.94 21.94
CA GLN A 356 2.48 -23.89 21.21
C GLN A 356 2.53 -22.62 20.34
N PRO A 357 2.56 -21.42 20.94
CA PRO A 357 2.52 -20.19 20.17
C PRO A 357 3.82 -20.03 19.37
N PRO A 358 3.73 -19.74 18.05
CA PRO A 358 4.90 -19.42 17.24
C PRO A 358 5.64 -18.20 17.79
N TYR A 359 6.96 -18.17 17.61
CA TYR A 359 7.80 -17.06 18.02
C TYR A 359 8.53 -16.46 16.83
N ILE A 360 8.59 -15.13 16.75
CA ILE A 360 9.21 -14.42 15.63
C ILE A 360 10.48 -13.69 16.09
N GLU A 361 11.54 -13.78 15.30
CA GLU A 361 12.73 -12.94 15.44
C GLU A 361 13.12 -12.25 14.13
N GLY A 362 13.55 -11.00 14.23
CA GLY A 362 14.02 -10.22 13.10
C GLY A 362 12.90 -9.43 12.41
N ARG A 363 13.19 -8.95 11.21
CA ARG A 363 12.27 -8.13 10.42
C ARG A 363 12.65 -8.14 8.94
N LEU A 364 11.64 -8.09 8.08
CA LEU A 364 11.81 -7.87 6.64
C LEU A 364 11.84 -6.37 6.31
N ARG A 365 12.29 -6.02 5.10
CA ARG A 365 12.38 -4.61 4.63
C ARG A 365 11.04 -4.01 4.20
N GLY A 366 9.99 -4.81 4.19
CA GLY A 366 8.64 -4.45 3.81
C GLY A 366 7.70 -5.62 4.07
N LYS A 367 6.49 -5.52 3.54
CA LYS A 367 5.53 -6.63 3.57
C LYS A 367 6.04 -7.82 2.76
N PHE A 368 5.66 -9.02 3.17
CA PHE A 368 6.01 -10.24 2.46
C PHE A 368 4.77 -11.06 2.20
N PHE A 369 4.57 -11.40 0.93
CA PHE A 369 3.47 -12.24 0.47
C PHE A 369 4.05 -13.42 -0.30
N PHE A 370 3.62 -14.63 0.06
CA PHE A 370 3.92 -15.82 -0.73
C PHE A 370 3.24 -15.75 -2.09
N GLN A 371 2.02 -15.26 -2.13
CA GLN A 371 1.28 -14.99 -3.35
C GLN A 371 0.82 -13.52 -3.37
N MET A 372 1.27 -12.79 -4.39
CA MET A 372 0.90 -11.39 -4.60
C MET A 372 -0.62 -11.27 -4.91
N PRO A 373 -1.23 -10.09 -4.67
CA PRO A 373 -2.65 -9.84 -4.94
C PRO A 373 -3.10 -10.09 -6.37
#